data_AF-I3X3A7-F1
#
_entry.id   AF-I3X3A7-F1
#
_cell.length_a   1.000
_cell.length_b   1.000
_cell.length_c   1.000
_cell.angle_alpha   90.00
_cell.angle_beta   90.00
_cell.angle_gamma   90.00
#
_symmetry.space_group_name_H-M   'P 1'
#
loop_
_entity.id
_entity.type
_entity.pdbx_description
1 polymer ?
#
loop_
_entity_poly.entity_id
_entity_poly.type
_entity_poly.pdbx_seq_one_letter_code
_entity_poly.pdbx_strand_id
1 'polypeptide(L)'
;MPMTFTDTQTNNAAAAVSPTSEAELAGFIAESYARAAPMRVVGGSTRFQSEAIAADQTLTSRRLSGIVTYEPGALTLIARAGTPIEEIEAALAAEGQGLAFEPMDHRKVLETKGVPTVGGMVSANISGPRRIHAGACRDHLLGVRFVDGRGRVIKNGGRVMKNVTGLDLGKLLCGSHGTLGVLTEVVLKTLPVAESQQTLAFHGTSVKGAIEIFATALATPFEVSGAAFRSGTAWLRIEGLSPQVDYRRERLSALFRDREIDIVSEADSRMLWRGLRDLHHFAGSNVPLWRILVKPSEAPAVVARLHALGGDMSLDWGGGLIWFESGADGSAVRHAAGMGKAMLLRSGTLPNSDSFPPEGACIARLSVALRRTFDPAGILNPGLMDR
;
A
#
# COMPACT_ATOMS: atom_id res chain seq x y z
N MET A 1 -18.13 -23.93 -42.72
CA MET A 1 -17.89 -24.72 -41.49
C MET A 1 -17.03 -23.88 -40.56
N PRO A 2 -17.50 -23.53 -39.37
CA PRO A 2 -16.75 -22.70 -38.44
C PRO A 2 -15.68 -23.56 -37.72
N MET A 3 -14.46 -23.04 -37.63
CA MET A 3 -13.40 -23.61 -36.80
C MET A 3 -13.68 -23.26 -35.33
N THR A 4 -14.05 -24.28 -34.57
CA THR A 4 -14.08 -24.30 -33.11
C THR A 4 -12.68 -24.02 -32.55
N PHE A 5 -12.49 -22.85 -31.95
CA PHE A 5 -11.40 -22.62 -31.01
C PHE A 5 -11.76 -23.33 -29.71
N THR A 6 -11.00 -24.37 -29.38
CA THR A 6 -11.08 -25.07 -28.10
C THR A 6 -10.56 -24.15 -27.00
N ASP A 7 -11.48 -23.76 -26.13
CA ASP A 7 -11.25 -23.07 -24.88
C ASP A 7 -10.65 -24.07 -23.88
N THR A 8 -9.35 -23.96 -23.61
CA THR A 8 -8.68 -24.67 -22.52
C THR A 8 -7.99 -23.67 -21.61
N GLN A 9 -8.78 -22.81 -20.96
CA GLN A 9 -8.42 -22.32 -19.64
C GLN A 9 -8.85 -23.36 -18.60
N THR A 10 -7.88 -24.12 -18.11
CA THR A 10 -8.00 -24.97 -16.93
C THR A 10 -8.32 -24.11 -15.70
N ASN A 11 -9.60 -23.87 -15.48
CA ASN A 11 -10.15 -23.25 -14.29
C ASN A 11 -10.07 -24.25 -13.12
N ASN A 12 -8.88 -24.46 -12.57
CA ASN A 12 -8.72 -25.21 -11.33
C ASN A 12 -8.90 -24.22 -10.16
N ALA A 13 -10.12 -23.74 -9.97
CA ALA A 13 -10.48 -22.95 -8.81
C ALA A 13 -10.48 -23.88 -7.58
N ALA A 14 -9.33 -24.01 -6.93
CA ALA A 14 -9.21 -24.68 -5.65
C ALA A 14 -10.31 -24.15 -4.70
N ALA A 15 -11.00 -25.05 -4.00
CA ALA A 15 -12.08 -24.69 -3.07
C ALA A 15 -11.60 -23.60 -2.09
N ALA A 16 -12.33 -22.48 -2.06
CA ALA A 16 -11.99 -21.35 -1.21
C ALA A 16 -12.60 -21.55 0.18
N VAL A 17 -11.74 -21.71 1.19
CA VAL A 17 -12.13 -21.78 2.60
C VAL A 17 -12.39 -20.36 3.11
N SER A 18 -13.53 -20.16 3.76
CA SER A 18 -14.00 -18.82 4.16
C SER A 18 -14.55 -18.86 5.59
N PRO A 19 -13.67 -18.80 6.61
CA PRO A 19 -14.06 -18.88 8.01
C PRO A 19 -14.92 -17.68 8.41
N THR A 20 -15.89 -17.95 9.28
CA THR A 20 -16.83 -16.97 9.86
C THR A 20 -16.42 -16.51 11.25
N SER A 21 -15.48 -17.21 11.88
CA SER A 21 -14.94 -16.87 13.19
C SER A 21 -13.43 -17.09 13.26
N GLU A 22 -12.78 -16.45 14.23
CA GLU A 22 -11.35 -16.65 14.52
C GLU A 22 -11.04 -18.09 14.95
N ALA A 23 -11.96 -18.73 15.68
CA ALA A 23 -11.82 -20.13 16.08
C ALA A 23 -11.87 -21.08 14.87
N GLU A 24 -12.77 -20.83 13.93
CA GLU A 24 -12.87 -21.59 12.69
C GLU A 24 -11.62 -21.42 11.82
N LEU A 25 -11.12 -20.18 11.70
CA LEU A 25 -9.84 -19.90 11.02
C LEU A 25 -8.68 -20.66 11.68
N ALA A 26 -8.59 -20.64 13.01
CA ALA A 26 -7.58 -21.37 13.77
C ALA A 26 -7.63 -22.87 13.51
N GLY A 27 -8.84 -23.45 13.47
CA GLY A 27 -9.06 -24.86 13.11
C GLY A 27 -8.54 -25.19 11.71
N PHE A 28 -8.94 -24.40 10.70
CA PHE A 28 -8.49 -24.63 9.32
C PHE A 28 -6.97 -24.53 9.15
N ILE A 29 -6.33 -23.58 9.82
CA ILE A 29 -4.87 -23.45 9.77
C ILE A 29 -4.21 -24.61 10.51
N ALA A 30 -4.72 -25.05 11.66
CA ALA A 30 -4.18 -26.21 12.38
C ALA A 30 -4.28 -27.51 11.57
N GLU A 31 -5.39 -27.72 10.86
CA GLU A 31 -5.57 -28.87 9.94
C GLU A 31 -4.62 -28.82 8.74
N SER A 32 -4.37 -27.62 8.21
CA SER A 32 -3.43 -27.42 7.10
C SER A 32 -2.00 -27.61 7.56
N TYR A 33 -1.67 -27.14 8.77
CA TYR A 33 -0.39 -27.32 9.44
C TYR A 33 -0.08 -28.81 9.65
N ALA A 34 -1.04 -29.59 10.16
CA ALA A 34 -0.89 -31.03 10.38
C ALA A 34 -0.60 -31.82 9.09
N ARG A 35 -1.05 -31.32 7.94
CA ARG A 35 -0.86 -31.95 6.62
C ARG A 35 0.27 -31.32 5.81
N ALA A 36 0.91 -30.26 6.32
CA ALA A 36 1.80 -29.38 5.55
C ALA A 36 1.19 -28.92 4.21
N ALA A 37 -0.14 -28.68 4.20
CA ALA A 37 -0.90 -28.32 3.01
C ALA A 37 -0.85 -26.79 2.80
N PRO A 38 -0.17 -26.29 1.75
CA PRO A 38 0.01 -24.86 1.60
C PRO A 38 -1.26 -24.15 1.12
N MET A 39 -1.41 -22.90 1.53
CA MET A 39 -2.59 -22.08 1.35
C MET A 39 -2.23 -20.72 0.77
N ARG A 40 -3.05 -20.26 -0.17
CA ARG A 40 -3.05 -18.87 -0.61
C ARG A 40 -3.98 -18.05 0.29
N VAL A 41 -3.43 -17.15 1.09
CA VAL A 41 -4.20 -16.24 1.94
C VAL A 41 -4.57 -15.00 1.15
N VAL A 42 -5.88 -14.75 1.02
CA VAL A 42 -6.43 -13.56 0.35
C VAL A 42 -7.46 -12.85 1.23
N GLY A 43 -7.54 -11.54 1.12
CA GLY A 43 -8.71 -10.80 1.60
C GLY A 43 -9.69 -10.59 0.45
N GLY A 44 -9.72 -9.35 -0.01
CA GLY A 44 -10.52 -8.86 -1.11
C GLY A 44 -10.13 -9.26 -2.52
N SER A 45 -9.03 -9.98 -2.74
CA SER A 45 -8.47 -10.25 -4.07
C SER A 45 -8.36 -9.02 -4.99
N THR A 46 -8.06 -7.85 -4.40
CA THR A 46 -7.94 -6.55 -5.12
C THR A 46 -6.51 -6.08 -5.32
N ARG A 47 -5.55 -6.86 -4.85
CA ARG A 47 -4.12 -6.53 -4.87
C ARG A 47 -3.39 -7.53 -5.76
N PHE A 48 -2.13 -7.21 -6.01
CA PHE A 48 -1.19 -8.03 -6.75
C PHE A 48 -1.33 -9.54 -6.44
N GLN A 49 -1.40 -10.33 -7.49
CA GLN A 49 -1.46 -11.80 -7.46
C GLN A 49 -0.14 -12.34 -8.01
N SER A 50 0.50 -13.26 -7.28
CA SER A 50 1.76 -13.90 -7.71
C SER A 50 1.56 -15.38 -8.01
N GLU A 51 2.07 -15.84 -9.15
CA GLU A 51 2.19 -17.27 -9.51
C GLU A 51 3.26 -17.99 -8.68
N ALA A 52 4.12 -17.29 -7.96
CA ALA A 52 5.08 -17.93 -7.05
C ALA A 52 4.42 -18.66 -5.88
N ILE A 53 3.14 -18.35 -5.58
CA ILE A 53 2.40 -19.01 -4.50
C ILE A 53 1.94 -20.39 -4.98
N ALA A 54 2.68 -21.41 -4.57
CA ALA A 54 2.26 -22.81 -4.67
C ALA A 54 1.28 -23.12 -3.52
N ALA A 55 0.00 -23.31 -3.81
CA ALA A 55 -1.02 -23.56 -2.80
C ALA A 55 -2.05 -24.59 -3.27
N ASP A 56 -2.44 -25.47 -2.36
CA ASP A 56 -3.46 -26.50 -2.58
C ASP A 56 -4.87 -25.91 -2.47
N GLN A 57 -5.01 -24.81 -1.72
CA GLN A 57 -6.29 -24.18 -1.40
C GLN A 57 -6.15 -22.66 -1.22
N THR A 58 -7.27 -21.96 -1.35
CA THR A 58 -7.36 -20.52 -1.05
C THR A 58 -8.10 -20.31 0.26
N LEU A 59 -7.53 -19.50 1.15
CA LEU A 59 -8.15 -19.08 2.40
C LEU A 59 -8.52 -17.60 2.31
N THR A 60 -9.80 -17.27 2.46
CA THR A 60 -10.28 -15.88 2.40
C THR A 60 -10.78 -15.35 3.75
N SER A 61 -10.34 -14.14 4.12
CA SER A 61 -10.80 -13.48 5.35
C SER A 61 -12.11 -12.72 5.21
N ARG A 62 -12.75 -12.71 4.04
CA ARG A 62 -13.93 -11.85 3.74
C ARG A 62 -15.11 -12.04 4.68
N ARG A 63 -15.33 -13.25 5.21
CA ARG A 63 -16.44 -13.51 6.14
C ARG A 63 -16.14 -13.11 7.58
N LEU A 64 -14.88 -12.79 7.90
CA LEU A 64 -14.49 -12.09 9.12
C LEU A 64 -14.68 -10.59 8.92
N SER A 65 -15.93 -10.14 8.79
CA SER A 65 -16.28 -8.75 8.47
C SER A 65 -17.07 -8.07 9.58
N GLY A 66 -16.95 -6.74 9.65
CA GLY A 66 -17.70 -5.85 10.51
C GLY A 66 -16.81 -5.02 11.43
N ILE A 67 -17.23 -3.78 11.66
CA ILE A 67 -16.69 -2.92 12.72
C ILE A 67 -17.11 -3.51 14.08
N VAL A 68 -16.13 -3.82 14.92
CA VAL A 68 -16.33 -4.38 16.27
C VAL A 68 -16.60 -3.28 17.28
N THR A 69 -15.86 -2.18 17.19
CA THR A 69 -15.99 -1.03 18.08
C THR A 69 -15.46 0.20 17.35
N TYR A 70 -16.18 1.32 17.42
CA TYR A 70 -15.68 2.60 16.97
C TYR A 70 -15.93 3.63 18.06
N GLU A 71 -14.85 4.26 18.52
CA GLU A 71 -14.86 5.30 19.56
C GLU A 71 -14.28 6.59 18.94
N PRO A 72 -15.12 7.45 18.31
CA PRO A 72 -14.66 8.65 17.62
C PRO A 72 -13.87 9.58 18.55
N GLY A 73 -14.39 9.83 19.76
CA GLY A 73 -13.70 10.66 20.76
C GLY A 73 -12.34 10.12 21.22
N ALA A 74 -12.09 8.81 21.06
CA ALA A 74 -10.80 8.18 21.34
C ALA A 74 -9.93 8.00 20.08
N LEU A 75 -10.41 8.46 18.92
CA LEU A 75 -9.74 8.31 17.62
C LEU A 75 -9.33 6.85 17.33
N THR A 76 -10.18 5.89 17.72
CA THR A 76 -9.86 4.47 17.68
C THR A 76 -10.99 3.67 17.04
N LEU A 77 -10.63 2.84 16.06
CA LEU A 77 -11.54 1.92 15.38
C LEU A 77 -11.01 0.49 15.41
N ILE A 78 -11.86 -0.46 15.77
CA ILE A 78 -11.59 -1.89 15.78
C ILE A 78 -12.47 -2.54 14.72
N ALA A 79 -11.87 -3.25 13.78
CA ALA A 79 -12.60 -3.94 12.73
C ALA A 79 -12.00 -5.31 12.44
N ARG A 80 -12.87 -6.23 12.02
CA ARG A 80 -12.43 -7.55 11.56
C ARG A 80 -11.73 -7.43 10.21
N ALA A 81 -10.75 -8.29 9.95
CA ALA A 81 -9.82 -8.17 8.82
C ALA A 81 -10.49 -8.26 7.43
N GLY A 82 -11.66 -8.88 7.33
CA GLY A 82 -12.47 -8.95 6.13
C GLY A 82 -13.33 -7.72 5.85
N THR A 83 -13.39 -6.75 6.78
CA THR A 83 -14.23 -5.56 6.64
C THR A 83 -13.85 -4.75 5.40
N PRO A 84 -14.80 -4.44 4.50
CA PRO A 84 -14.58 -3.58 3.33
C PRO A 84 -14.00 -2.23 3.73
N ILE A 85 -13.03 -1.73 2.96
CA ILE A 85 -12.46 -0.38 3.20
C ILE A 85 -13.55 0.69 3.07
N GLU A 86 -14.49 0.54 2.14
CA GLU A 86 -15.59 1.49 1.95
C GLU A 86 -16.51 1.59 3.18
N GLU A 87 -16.75 0.49 3.91
CA GLU A 87 -17.53 0.48 5.15
C GLU A 87 -16.80 1.28 6.24
N ILE A 88 -15.48 1.10 6.34
CA ILE A 88 -14.62 1.85 7.26
C ILE A 88 -14.65 3.34 6.90
N GLU A 89 -14.41 3.68 5.63
CA GLU A 89 -14.39 5.08 5.18
C GLU A 89 -15.74 5.77 5.41
N ALA A 90 -16.86 5.09 5.17
CA ALA A 90 -18.20 5.62 5.43
C ALA A 90 -18.44 5.89 6.92
N ALA A 91 -18.08 4.95 7.79
CA ALA A 91 -18.21 5.12 9.24
C ALA A 91 -17.34 6.26 9.77
N LEU A 92 -16.13 6.42 9.25
CA LEU A 92 -15.23 7.51 9.63
C LEU A 92 -15.74 8.86 9.13
N ALA A 93 -16.21 8.94 7.88
CA ALA A 93 -16.71 10.17 7.27
C ALA A 93 -17.93 10.73 8.02
N ALA A 94 -18.81 9.86 8.54
CA ALA A 94 -19.96 10.27 9.35
C ALA A 94 -19.56 11.06 10.61
N GLU A 95 -18.33 10.90 11.09
CA GLU A 95 -17.78 11.57 12.27
C GLU A 95 -16.71 12.62 11.92
N GLY A 96 -16.57 12.99 10.63
CA GLY A 96 -15.52 13.91 10.19
C GLY A 96 -14.09 13.37 10.36
N GLN A 97 -13.93 12.05 10.30
CA GLN A 97 -12.65 11.36 10.44
C GLN A 97 -12.28 10.57 9.19
N GLY A 98 -11.03 10.11 9.12
CA GLY A 98 -10.53 9.29 8.03
C GLY A 98 -9.27 8.49 8.40
N LEU A 99 -8.85 7.66 7.46
CA LEU A 99 -7.56 6.97 7.50
C LEU A 99 -6.48 7.94 7.01
N ALA A 100 -5.66 8.46 7.93
CA ALA A 100 -4.78 9.59 7.63
C ALA A 100 -3.70 9.29 6.58
N PHE A 101 -3.32 8.04 6.41
CA PHE A 101 -2.33 7.60 5.41
C PHE A 101 -2.93 7.38 4.01
N GLU A 102 -4.23 7.62 3.81
CA GLU A 102 -4.92 7.60 2.50
C GLU A 102 -4.64 6.31 1.68
N PRO A 103 -5.16 5.15 2.07
CA PRO A 103 -4.87 3.91 1.37
C PRO A 103 -5.30 3.98 -0.11
N MET A 104 -4.41 3.52 -0.98
CA MET A 104 -4.65 3.37 -2.41
C MET A 104 -5.70 2.29 -2.73
N ASP A 105 -6.65 2.61 -3.61
CA ASP A 105 -7.49 1.63 -4.28
C ASP A 105 -6.79 1.09 -5.54
N HIS A 106 -6.35 -0.16 -5.47
CA HIS A 106 -5.61 -0.81 -6.55
C HIS A 106 -6.50 -1.32 -7.68
N ARG A 107 -7.83 -1.38 -7.49
CA ARG A 107 -8.74 -2.07 -8.41
C ARG A 107 -8.65 -1.56 -9.83
N LYS A 108 -8.54 -0.24 -10.00
CA LYS A 108 -8.50 0.38 -11.32
C LYS A 108 -7.18 0.13 -12.05
N VAL A 109 -6.05 0.24 -11.35
CA VAL A 109 -4.73 0.03 -11.98
C VAL A 109 -4.41 -1.44 -12.22
N LEU A 110 -4.96 -2.35 -11.40
CA LEU A 110 -4.78 -3.81 -11.51
C LEU A 110 -5.96 -4.53 -12.17
N GLU A 111 -6.99 -3.80 -12.61
CA GLU A 111 -8.19 -4.35 -13.26
C GLU A 111 -8.88 -5.47 -12.47
N THR A 112 -8.90 -5.35 -11.13
CA THR A 112 -9.51 -6.36 -10.25
C THR A 112 -10.95 -6.02 -9.87
N LYS A 113 -11.79 -7.04 -9.75
CA LYS A 113 -13.25 -6.91 -9.43
C LYS A 113 -13.60 -7.19 -7.97
N GLY A 114 -12.60 -7.45 -7.12
CA GLY A 114 -12.79 -7.76 -5.72
C GLY A 114 -13.21 -6.55 -4.87
N VAL A 115 -13.33 -6.75 -3.56
CA VAL A 115 -13.66 -5.69 -2.59
C VAL A 115 -12.48 -5.50 -1.64
N PRO A 116 -11.78 -4.35 -1.63
CA PRO A 116 -10.62 -4.16 -0.75
C PRO A 116 -11.01 -4.31 0.71
N THR A 117 -10.24 -5.09 1.47
CA THR A 117 -10.48 -5.30 2.91
C THR A 117 -9.40 -4.65 3.76
N VAL A 118 -9.74 -4.31 5.01
CA VAL A 118 -8.83 -3.70 5.99
C VAL A 118 -7.64 -4.59 6.34
N GLY A 119 -7.83 -5.90 6.45
CA GLY A 119 -6.75 -6.86 6.67
C GLY A 119 -5.79 -6.90 5.48
N GLY A 120 -6.30 -6.87 4.25
CA GLY A 120 -5.44 -6.82 3.07
C GLY A 120 -4.67 -5.50 2.96
N MET A 121 -5.27 -4.38 3.41
CA MET A 121 -4.60 -3.07 3.46
C MET A 121 -3.44 -3.08 4.43
N VAL A 122 -3.66 -3.60 5.65
CA VAL A 122 -2.62 -3.72 6.68
C VAL A 122 -1.55 -4.72 6.25
N SER A 123 -1.91 -5.92 5.79
CA SER A 123 -0.93 -6.93 5.37
C SER A 123 -0.03 -6.48 4.23
N ALA A 124 -0.46 -5.52 3.39
CA ALA A 124 0.36 -4.94 2.33
C ALA A 124 0.93 -3.54 2.67
N ASN A 125 0.70 -3.03 3.88
CA ASN A 125 1.13 -1.70 4.36
C ASN A 125 0.80 -0.56 3.37
N ILE A 126 -0.44 -0.56 2.85
CA ILE A 126 -0.85 0.38 1.80
C ILE A 126 -0.95 1.79 2.35
N SER A 127 -0.20 2.72 1.75
CA SER A 127 -0.19 4.15 2.13
C SER A 127 -0.17 5.00 0.85
N GLY A 128 -0.89 6.11 0.85
CA GLY A 128 -0.96 7.08 -0.24
C GLY A 128 -0.14 8.36 0.03
N PRO A 129 -0.48 9.46 -0.66
CA PRO A 129 0.33 10.67 -0.68
C PRO A 129 0.59 11.32 0.69
N ARG A 130 -0.38 11.29 1.62
CA ARG A 130 -0.21 11.87 2.96
C ARG A 130 0.81 11.16 3.83
N ARG A 131 1.40 10.04 3.40
CA ARG A 131 2.42 9.31 4.18
C ARG A 131 3.56 10.19 4.68
N ILE A 132 4.01 11.16 3.88
CA ILE A 132 5.14 12.04 4.25
C ILE A 132 4.83 12.95 5.45
N HIS A 133 3.56 13.23 5.70
CA HIS A 133 3.11 14.08 6.79
C HIS A 133 2.48 13.27 7.93
N ALA A 134 1.56 12.35 7.60
CA ALA A 134 0.80 11.58 8.59
C ALA A 134 1.48 10.27 9.02
N GLY A 135 2.44 9.75 8.24
CA GLY A 135 3.01 8.41 8.44
C GLY A 135 2.29 7.32 7.64
N ALA A 136 2.80 6.09 7.71
CA ALA A 136 2.29 4.95 6.95
C ALA A 136 1.15 4.22 7.68
N CYS A 137 0.49 3.28 6.98
CA CYS A 137 -0.53 2.40 7.57
C CYS A 137 -0.05 1.72 8.86
N ARG A 138 1.19 1.22 8.89
CA ARG A 138 1.78 0.58 10.09
C ARG A 138 1.90 1.52 11.29
N ASP A 139 2.01 2.83 11.07
CA ASP A 139 2.20 3.82 12.14
C ASP A 139 0.86 4.17 12.82
N HIS A 140 -0.25 3.76 12.21
CA HIS A 140 -1.62 3.92 12.72
C HIS A 140 -2.19 2.62 13.30
N LEU A 141 -1.42 1.53 13.29
CA LEU A 141 -1.85 0.25 13.83
C LEU A 141 -1.54 0.19 15.32
N LEU A 142 -2.58 0.24 16.16
CA LEU A 142 -2.47 0.21 17.62
C LEU A 142 -2.45 -1.23 18.18
N GLY A 143 -3.02 -2.17 17.43
CA GLY A 143 -3.11 -3.55 17.84
C GLY A 143 -3.66 -4.47 16.75
N VAL A 144 -3.44 -5.76 16.92
CA VAL A 144 -3.84 -6.81 15.99
C VAL A 144 -4.27 -8.06 16.74
N ARG A 145 -5.18 -8.81 16.12
CA ARG A 145 -5.38 -10.24 16.35
C ARG A 145 -5.11 -10.98 15.06
N PHE A 146 -4.45 -12.13 15.16
CA PHE A 146 -4.14 -12.96 14.01
C PHE A 146 -3.94 -14.42 14.41
N VAL A 147 -4.00 -15.29 13.41
CA VAL A 147 -3.69 -16.71 13.55
C VAL A 147 -2.37 -17.00 12.84
N ASP A 148 -1.41 -17.59 13.55
CA ASP A 148 -0.12 -17.99 12.97
C ASP A 148 -0.21 -19.32 12.20
N GLY A 149 0.86 -19.75 11.52
CA GLY A 149 0.88 -20.98 10.71
C GLY A 149 0.74 -22.29 11.51
N ARG A 150 0.64 -22.24 12.85
CA ARG A 150 0.30 -23.40 13.69
C ARG A 150 -1.19 -23.42 14.07
N GLY A 151 -1.96 -22.41 13.70
CA GLY A 151 -3.35 -22.24 14.13
C GLY A 151 -3.48 -21.58 15.50
N ARG A 152 -2.42 -20.95 16.04
CA ARG A 152 -2.50 -20.27 17.35
C ARG A 152 -3.04 -18.87 17.17
N VAL A 153 -4.02 -18.51 18.00
CA VAL A 153 -4.54 -17.14 18.08
C VAL A 153 -3.58 -16.28 18.90
N ILE A 154 -3.08 -15.20 18.30
CA ILE A 154 -2.15 -14.26 18.92
C ILE A 154 -2.78 -12.87 18.93
N LYS A 155 -2.69 -12.19 20.07
CA LYS A 155 -3.09 -10.79 20.26
C LYS A 155 -1.86 -9.97 20.62
N ASN A 156 -1.69 -8.82 19.98
CA ASN A 156 -0.62 -7.88 20.28
C ASN A 156 -1.11 -6.43 20.17
N GLY A 157 -0.59 -5.55 21.03
CA GLY A 157 -1.07 -4.18 21.15
C GLY A 157 -2.45 -4.09 21.84
N GLY A 158 -3.11 -2.94 21.67
CA GLY A 158 -4.36 -2.66 22.36
C GLY A 158 -5.07 -1.43 21.81
N ARG A 159 -6.09 -0.98 22.55
CA ARG A 159 -6.91 0.19 22.20
C ARG A 159 -6.24 1.52 22.55
N VAL A 160 -5.16 1.48 23.32
CA VAL A 160 -4.49 2.68 23.82
C VAL A 160 -3.39 3.13 22.86
N MET A 161 -3.26 4.46 22.72
CA MET A 161 -2.25 5.09 21.87
C MET A 161 -0.80 4.78 22.29
N LYS A 162 -0.57 4.57 23.59
CA LYS A 162 0.76 4.31 24.14
C LYS A 162 0.87 2.84 24.57
N ASN A 163 1.58 2.05 23.76
CA ASN A 163 1.93 0.67 24.05
C ASN A 163 3.46 0.58 24.21
N VAL A 164 3.95 0.47 25.45
CA VAL A 164 5.41 0.45 25.76
C VAL A 164 5.93 -0.92 26.23
N THR A 165 5.14 -1.98 26.03
CA THR A 165 5.46 -3.32 26.53
C THR A 165 5.61 -4.32 25.39
N GLY A 166 6.77 -4.96 25.31
CA GLY A 166 7.04 -6.05 24.37
C GLY A 166 7.35 -5.59 22.94
N LEU A 167 7.43 -6.57 22.03
CA LEU A 167 7.64 -6.34 20.62
C LEU A 167 6.33 -5.93 19.94
N ASP A 168 6.42 -5.00 18.99
CA ASP A 168 5.30 -4.53 18.16
C ASP A 168 5.10 -5.51 16.99
N LEU A 169 4.29 -6.55 17.20
CA LEU A 169 3.96 -7.52 16.16
C LEU A 169 3.03 -6.93 15.09
N GLY A 170 2.30 -5.86 15.41
CA GLY A 170 1.52 -5.12 14.43
C GLY A 170 2.40 -4.58 13.31
N LYS A 171 3.51 -3.92 13.66
CA LYS A 171 4.49 -3.44 12.68
C LYS A 171 5.18 -4.54 11.90
N LEU A 172 5.36 -5.72 12.50
CA LEU A 172 5.91 -6.89 11.83
C LEU A 172 4.93 -7.48 10.79
N LEU A 173 3.64 -7.57 11.14
CA LEU A 173 2.61 -8.11 10.24
C LEU A 173 2.24 -7.14 9.12
N CYS A 174 2.36 -5.84 9.36
CA CYS A 174 2.08 -4.82 8.37
C CYS A 174 3.14 -4.84 7.25
N GLY A 175 2.74 -5.29 6.06
CA GLY A 175 3.67 -5.55 4.94
C GLY A 175 4.23 -6.98 4.90
N SER A 176 3.67 -7.92 5.68
CA SER A 176 4.04 -9.35 5.62
C SER A 176 3.34 -10.12 4.49
N HIS A 177 2.34 -9.53 3.84
CA HIS A 177 1.50 -10.14 2.81
C HIS A 177 0.91 -11.50 3.21
N GLY A 178 0.62 -11.70 4.52
CA GLY A 178 0.03 -12.92 5.04
C GLY A 178 1.01 -14.09 5.22
N THR A 179 2.31 -13.89 5.00
CA THR A 179 3.34 -14.95 5.14
C THR A 179 3.71 -15.27 6.60
N LEU A 180 3.30 -14.41 7.55
CA LEU A 180 3.57 -14.58 8.99
C LEU A 180 2.31 -14.89 9.79
N GLY A 181 1.14 -14.90 9.15
CA GLY A 181 -0.14 -15.10 9.83
C GLY A 181 -1.29 -14.43 9.12
N VAL A 182 -2.50 -14.85 9.48
CA VAL A 182 -3.75 -14.35 8.92
C VAL A 182 -4.41 -13.43 9.94
N LEU A 183 -4.46 -12.13 9.62
CA LEU A 183 -5.14 -11.13 10.44
C LEU A 183 -6.63 -11.47 10.59
N THR A 184 -7.15 -11.36 11.82
CA THR A 184 -8.57 -11.52 12.14
C THR A 184 -9.22 -10.23 12.58
N GLU A 185 -8.47 -9.36 13.27
CA GLU A 185 -8.91 -8.06 13.76
C GLU A 185 -7.75 -7.07 13.74
N VAL A 186 -8.06 -5.81 13.46
CA VAL A 186 -7.11 -4.70 13.51
C VAL A 186 -7.68 -3.57 14.37
N VAL A 187 -6.80 -2.92 15.13
CA VAL A 187 -7.11 -1.70 15.89
C VAL A 187 -6.35 -0.55 15.24
N LEU A 188 -7.09 0.41 14.72
CA LEU A 188 -6.56 1.53 13.96
C LEU A 188 -6.79 2.84 14.69
N LYS A 189 -5.74 3.66 14.73
CA LYS A 189 -5.82 5.08 15.02
C LYS A 189 -6.47 5.79 13.82
N THR A 190 -7.52 6.54 14.09
CA THR A 190 -8.19 7.42 13.13
C THR A 190 -7.74 8.87 13.36
N LEU A 191 -7.98 9.75 12.40
CA LEU A 191 -7.69 11.18 12.55
C LEU A 191 -8.80 12.01 11.91
N PRO A 192 -9.03 13.26 12.38
CA PRO A 192 -9.92 14.20 11.70
C PRO A 192 -9.51 14.40 10.24
N VAL A 193 -10.49 14.57 9.35
CA VAL A 193 -10.22 15.05 7.99
C VAL A 193 -9.99 16.56 8.01
N ALA A 194 -9.14 17.04 7.11
CA ALA A 194 -8.93 18.47 6.95
C ALA A 194 -10.19 19.14 6.35
N GLU A 195 -10.55 20.30 6.90
CA GLU A 195 -11.66 21.12 6.42
C GLU A 195 -11.41 21.58 4.99
N SER A 196 -10.23 22.14 4.72
CA SER A 196 -9.84 22.66 3.42
C SER A 196 -8.56 22.01 2.90
N GLN A 197 -8.45 21.96 1.58
CA GLN A 197 -7.30 21.45 0.84
C GLN A 197 -7.05 22.33 -0.39
N GLN A 198 -5.80 22.74 -0.59
CA GLN A 198 -5.37 23.40 -1.82
C GLN A 198 -4.10 22.76 -2.37
N THR A 199 -3.82 22.99 -3.65
CA THR A 199 -2.60 22.49 -4.28
C THR A 199 -1.94 23.57 -5.12
N LEU A 200 -0.64 23.72 -4.92
CA LEU A 200 0.22 24.57 -5.73
C LEU A 200 0.81 23.71 -6.84
N ALA A 201 0.59 24.09 -8.10
CA ALA A 201 1.11 23.42 -9.28
C ALA A 201 2.25 24.24 -9.92
N PHE A 202 3.37 23.57 -10.19
CA PHE A 202 4.55 24.14 -10.83
C PHE A 202 4.77 23.44 -12.17
N HIS A 203 4.43 24.12 -13.26
CA HIS A 203 4.52 23.57 -14.61
C HIS A 203 5.94 23.69 -15.20
N GLY A 204 6.17 23.06 -16.35
CA GLY A 204 7.43 23.18 -17.11
C GLY A 204 8.68 22.76 -16.35
N THR A 205 8.53 21.93 -15.32
CA THR A 205 9.59 21.60 -14.37
C THR A 205 10.26 20.27 -14.72
N SER A 206 11.58 20.23 -14.64
CA SER A 206 12.33 18.98 -14.74
C SER A 206 12.20 18.16 -13.45
N VAL A 207 12.48 16.85 -13.51
CA VAL A 207 12.48 15.99 -12.32
C VAL A 207 13.40 16.57 -11.23
N LYS A 208 14.60 17.05 -11.60
CA LYS A 208 15.53 17.68 -10.66
C LYS A 208 14.90 18.93 -10.01
N GLY A 209 14.28 19.80 -10.81
CA GLY A 209 13.59 20.99 -10.30
C GLY A 209 12.42 20.64 -9.37
N ALA A 210 11.69 19.56 -9.65
CA ALA A 210 10.62 19.08 -8.77
C ALA A 210 11.17 18.63 -7.41
N ILE A 211 12.26 17.85 -7.40
CA ILE A 211 12.92 17.44 -6.15
C ILE A 211 13.44 18.65 -5.37
N GLU A 212 13.97 19.69 -6.02
CA GLU A 212 14.38 20.94 -5.37
C GLU A 212 13.19 21.66 -4.72
N ILE A 213 12.05 21.75 -5.42
CA ILE A 213 10.80 22.30 -4.87
C ILE A 213 10.35 21.49 -3.65
N PHE A 214 10.32 20.16 -3.76
CA PHE A 214 9.88 19.28 -2.68
C PHE A 214 10.79 19.39 -1.46
N ALA A 215 12.10 19.29 -1.64
CA ALA A 215 13.07 19.39 -0.56
C ALA A 215 12.97 20.74 0.16
N THR A 216 12.81 21.83 -0.61
CA THR A 216 12.65 23.17 -0.05
C THR A 216 11.35 23.29 0.74
N ALA A 217 10.21 22.89 0.16
CA ALA A 217 8.90 23.05 0.77
C ALA A 217 8.71 22.13 2.00
N LEU A 218 9.16 20.88 1.94
CA LEU A 218 9.06 19.92 3.04
C LEU A 218 9.96 20.27 4.24
N ALA A 219 10.97 21.12 4.04
CA ALA A 219 11.81 21.66 5.11
C ALA A 219 11.18 22.87 5.83
N THR A 220 10.01 23.35 5.38
CA THR A 220 9.32 24.49 6.00
C THR A 220 8.31 24.05 7.06
N PRO A 221 7.87 24.95 7.96
CA PRO A 221 6.79 24.67 8.89
C PRO A 221 5.39 24.77 8.25
N PHE A 222 5.28 24.79 6.91
CA PHE A 222 4.01 25.00 6.21
C PHE A 222 3.20 23.71 5.97
N GLU A 223 3.60 22.61 6.61
CA GLU A 223 2.86 21.34 6.67
C GLU A 223 2.38 20.82 5.31
N VAL A 224 3.30 20.71 4.35
CA VAL A 224 3.02 20.07 3.06
C VAL A 224 2.59 18.63 3.29
N SER A 225 1.36 18.31 2.90
CA SER A 225 0.71 17.02 3.13
C SER A 225 0.74 16.09 1.90
N GLY A 226 1.37 16.51 0.82
CA GLY A 226 1.57 15.73 -0.40
C GLY A 226 2.56 16.42 -1.33
N ALA A 227 3.43 15.65 -1.99
CA ALA A 227 4.42 16.17 -2.91
C ALA A 227 4.65 15.16 -4.04
N ALA A 228 4.15 15.48 -5.25
CA ALA A 228 4.10 14.56 -6.38
C ALA A 228 4.51 15.23 -7.69
N PHE A 229 5.08 14.48 -8.62
CA PHE A 229 5.51 14.99 -9.92
C PHE A 229 5.12 14.03 -11.04
N ARG A 230 4.61 14.58 -12.14
CA ARG A 230 4.34 13.82 -13.38
C ARG A 230 4.34 14.76 -14.58
N SER A 231 4.86 14.27 -15.71
CA SER A 231 4.75 14.94 -17.03
C SER A 231 5.09 16.43 -16.98
N GLY A 232 6.18 16.81 -16.30
CA GLY A 232 6.65 18.18 -16.22
C GLY A 232 5.93 19.08 -15.22
N THR A 233 5.02 18.54 -14.40
CA THR A 233 4.33 19.30 -13.34
C THR A 233 4.66 18.74 -11.97
N ALA A 234 5.06 19.61 -11.05
CA ALA A 234 5.21 19.30 -9.63
C ALA A 234 4.02 19.86 -8.84
N TRP A 235 3.51 19.11 -7.88
CA TRP A 235 2.39 19.52 -7.03
C TRP A 235 2.78 19.46 -5.55
N LEU A 236 2.37 20.47 -4.80
CA LEU A 236 2.43 20.52 -3.34
C LEU A 236 1.03 20.64 -2.78
N ARG A 237 0.62 19.69 -1.94
CA ARG A 237 -0.65 19.77 -1.21
C ARG A 237 -0.44 20.43 0.14
N ILE A 238 -1.38 21.30 0.50
CA ILE A 238 -1.55 21.80 1.87
C ILE A 238 -2.99 21.57 2.31
N GLU A 239 -3.14 21.24 3.59
CA GLU A 239 -4.41 20.88 4.20
C GLU A 239 -4.51 21.52 5.59
N GLY A 240 -5.73 21.78 6.05
CA GLY A 240 -5.99 22.30 7.40
C GLY A 240 -7.31 23.06 7.49
N LEU A 241 -7.37 23.98 8.44
CA LEU A 241 -8.46 24.96 8.50
C LEU A 241 -8.27 26.02 7.42
N SER A 242 -9.35 26.58 6.89
CA SER A 242 -9.30 27.53 5.76
C SER A 242 -8.28 28.67 5.96
N PRO A 243 -8.23 29.38 7.11
CA PRO A 243 -7.23 30.45 7.32
C PRO A 243 -5.77 29.96 7.35
N GLN A 244 -5.54 28.71 7.78
CA GLN A 244 -4.20 28.13 7.81
C GLN A 244 -3.74 27.76 6.40
N VAL A 245 -4.64 27.23 5.58
CA VAL A 245 -4.38 26.89 4.18
C VAL A 245 -4.06 28.17 3.40
N ASP A 246 -4.83 29.25 3.57
CA ASP A 246 -4.57 30.53 2.92
C ASP A 246 -3.19 31.11 3.30
N TYR A 247 -2.88 31.12 4.60
CA TYR A 247 -1.57 31.56 5.08
C TYR A 247 -0.43 30.72 4.47
N ARG A 248 -0.54 29.38 4.50
CA ARG A 248 0.49 28.47 3.96
C ARG A 248 0.67 28.64 2.46
N ARG A 249 -0.43 28.81 1.71
CA ARG A 249 -0.42 29.13 0.28
C ARG A 249 0.41 30.38 0.02
N GLU A 250 0.11 31.48 0.70
CA GLU A 250 0.81 32.75 0.50
C GLU A 250 2.31 32.65 0.84
N ARG A 251 2.65 31.96 1.94
CA ARG A 251 4.06 31.76 2.33
C ARG A 251 4.83 30.91 1.34
N LEU A 252 4.22 29.83 0.84
CA LEU A 252 4.82 28.97 -0.18
C LEU A 252 4.94 29.70 -1.53
N SER A 253 3.92 30.47 -1.93
CA SER A 253 3.98 31.28 -3.14
C SER A 253 5.08 32.33 -3.06
N ALA A 254 5.24 33.00 -1.92
CA ALA A 254 6.33 33.95 -1.70
C ALA A 254 7.72 33.28 -1.71
N LEU A 255 7.83 32.06 -1.17
CA LEU A 255 9.07 31.27 -1.16
C LEU A 255 9.52 30.91 -2.58
N PHE A 256 8.58 30.66 -3.49
CA PHE A 256 8.83 30.30 -4.88
C PHE A 256 8.45 31.42 -5.85
N ARG A 257 8.60 32.69 -5.46
CA ARG A 257 8.19 33.86 -6.26
C ARG A 257 8.82 33.93 -7.67
N ASP A 258 9.97 33.28 -7.87
CA ASP A 258 10.68 33.22 -9.15
C ASP A 258 10.13 32.10 -10.07
N ARG A 259 9.05 31.43 -9.66
CA ARG A 259 8.36 30.38 -10.42
C ARG A 259 6.91 30.78 -10.63
N GLU A 260 6.37 30.38 -11.78
CA GLU A 260 4.92 30.43 -12.01
C GLU A 260 4.24 29.33 -11.20
N ILE A 261 3.17 29.71 -10.48
CA ILE A 261 2.43 28.82 -9.58
C ILE A 261 0.96 28.96 -9.91
N ASP A 262 0.34 27.85 -10.33
CA ASP A 262 -1.10 27.74 -10.44
C ASP A 262 -1.70 27.20 -9.14
N ILE A 263 -2.83 27.75 -8.73
CA ILE A 263 -3.55 27.33 -7.53
C ILE A 263 -4.74 26.48 -7.96
N VAL A 264 -4.60 25.17 -7.75
CA VAL A 264 -5.64 24.20 -8.05
C VAL A 264 -6.78 24.39 -7.03
N SER A 265 -8.01 24.51 -7.54
CA SER A 265 -9.22 24.62 -6.73
C SER A 265 -9.36 23.44 -5.76
N GLU A 266 -10.13 23.61 -4.67
CA GLU A 266 -10.27 22.55 -3.68
C GLU A 266 -10.86 21.25 -4.26
N ALA A 267 -11.90 21.34 -5.09
CA ALA A 267 -12.52 20.18 -5.72
C ALA A 267 -11.55 19.47 -6.66
N ASP A 268 -10.85 20.22 -7.51
CA ASP A 268 -9.88 19.68 -8.46
C ASP A 268 -8.66 19.10 -7.73
N SER A 269 -8.25 19.72 -6.62
CA SER A 269 -7.19 19.23 -5.77
C SER A 269 -7.54 17.85 -5.20
N ARG A 270 -8.76 17.67 -4.66
CA ARG A 270 -9.21 16.37 -4.15
C ARG A 270 -9.24 15.30 -5.25
N MET A 271 -9.70 15.66 -6.45
CA MET A 271 -9.70 14.76 -7.61
C MET A 271 -8.28 14.38 -8.07
N LEU A 272 -7.37 15.36 -8.14
CA LEU A 272 -5.97 15.17 -8.51
C LEU A 272 -5.29 14.18 -7.56
N TRP A 273 -5.36 14.42 -6.25
CA TRP A 273 -4.68 13.58 -5.27
C TRP A 273 -5.27 12.18 -5.17
N ARG A 274 -6.59 12.02 -5.36
CA ARG A 274 -7.21 10.69 -5.51
C ARG A 274 -6.69 9.97 -6.76
N GLY A 275 -6.58 10.68 -7.88
CA GLY A 275 -6.06 10.13 -9.14
C GLY A 275 -4.59 9.71 -9.05
N LEU A 276 -3.75 10.52 -8.39
CA LEU A 276 -2.34 10.20 -8.13
C LEU A 276 -2.21 9.02 -7.16
N ARG A 277 -2.98 9.01 -6.07
CA ARG A 277 -3.02 7.91 -5.09
C ARG A 277 -3.38 6.58 -5.74
N ASP A 278 -4.44 6.57 -6.57
CA ASP A 278 -5.01 5.37 -7.17
C ASP A 278 -4.39 5.04 -8.55
N LEU A 279 -3.37 5.79 -8.97
CA LEU A 279 -2.66 5.63 -10.24
C LEU A 279 -3.57 5.60 -11.46
N HIS A 280 -4.55 6.51 -11.50
CA HIS A 280 -5.48 6.62 -12.63
C HIS A 280 -4.77 6.85 -13.96
N HIS A 281 -3.62 7.51 -13.96
CA HIS A 281 -2.80 7.76 -15.16
C HIS A 281 -2.06 6.52 -15.69
N PHE A 282 -2.06 5.40 -14.96
CA PHE A 282 -1.55 4.09 -15.41
C PHE A 282 -2.66 3.05 -15.56
N ALA A 283 -3.94 3.45 -15.46
CA ALA A 283 -5.07 2.54 -15.61
C ALA A 283 -5.33 2.20 -17.09
N GLY A 284 -5.91 1.02 -17.35
CA GLY A 284 -6.20 0.55 -18.72
C GLY A 284 -4.97 0.15 -19.52
N SER A 285 -3.81 0.04 -18.88
CA SER A 285 -2.55 -0.43 -19.46
C SER A 285 -2.24 -1.83 -18.95
N ASN A 286 -1.77 -2.71 -19.83
CA ASN A 286 -1.22 -4.02 -19.45
C ASN A 286 0.33 -4.01 -19.44
N VAL A 287 0.95 -2.82 -19.46
CA VAL A 287 2.40 -2.69 -19.35
C VAL A 287 2.82 -2.93 -17.89
N PRO A 288 3.96 -3.60 -17.64
CA PRO A 288 4.43 -3.83 -16.28
C PRO A 288 4.56 -2.52 -15.49
N LEU A 289 4.03 -2.50 -14.26
CA LEU A 289 4.05 -1.34 -13.38
C LEU A 289 4.87 -1.65 -12.13
N TRP A 290 5.87 -0.80 -11.90
CA TRP A 290 6.82 -0.94 -10.80
C TRP A 290 6.59 0.13 -9.75
N ARG A 291 6.66 -0.30 -8.49
CA ARG A 291 6.71 0.56 -7.31
C ARG A 291 8.14 0.61 -6.79
N ILE A 292 8.80 1.75 -6.89
CA ILE A 292 10.22 1.90 -6.58
C ILE A 292 10.40 2.89 -5.43
N LEU A 293 10.95 2.42 -4.31
CA LEU A 293 11.30 3.26 -3.17
C LEU A 293 12.77 3.64 -3.18
N VAL A 294 13.06 4.93 -3.05
CA VAL A 294 14.42 5.48 -3.07
C VAL A 294 14.56 6.58 -2.01
N LYS A 295 15.79 7.00 -1.74
CA LYS A 295 15.99 8.27 -1.03
C LYS A 295 15.58 9.42 -1.96
N PRO A 296 14.83 10.43 -1.50
CA PRO A 296 14.44 11.57 -2.34
C PRO A 296 15.62 12.25 -3.06
N SER A 297 16.77 12.36 -2.40
CA SER A 297 18.00 12.92 -2.99
C SER A 297 18.59 12.10 -4.14
N GLU A 298 18.30 10.79 -4.20
CA GLU A 298 18.75 9.89 -5.27
C GLU A 298 17.75 9.82 -6.43
N ALA A 299 16.53 10.34 -6.24
CA ALA A 299 15.43 10.23 -7.20
C ALA A 299 15.79 10.78 -8.60
N PRO A 300 16.45 11.95 -8.77
CA PRO A 300 16.79 12.44 -10.11
C PRO A 300 17.71 11.48 -10.89
N ALA A 301 18.69 10.88 -10.21
CA ALA A 301 19.62 9.94 -10.84
C ALA A 301 18.94 8.61 -11.18
N VAL A 302 18.07 8.11 -10.30
CA VAL A 302 17.27 6.90 -10.54
C VAL A 302 16.32 7.11 -11.72
N VAL A 303 15.61 8.23 -11.74
CA VAL A 303 14.69 8.61 -12.84
C VAL A 303 15.44 8.69 -14.17
N ALA A 304 16.62 9.30 -14.21
CA ALA A 304 17.42 9.35 -15.43
C ALA A 304 17.77 7.94 -15.97
N ARG A 305 18.13 7.01 -15.08
CA ARG A 305 18.38 5.61 -15.46
C ARG A 305 17.12 4.87 -15.91
N LEU A 306 15.99 5.07 -15.23
CA LEU A 306 14.71 4.47 -15.61
C LEU A 306 14.21 5.01 -16.95
N HIS A 307 14.35 6.31 -17.19
CA HIS A 307 13.99 6.93 -18.46
C HIS A 307 14.78 6.34 -19.63
N ALA A 308 16.06 5.98 -19.43
CA ALA A 308 16.87 5.30 -20.43
C ALA A 308 16.36 3.89 -20.79
N LEU A 309 15.55 3.26 -19.92
CA LEU A 309 14.89 1.98 -20.20
C LEU A 309 13.58 2.14 -20.99
N GLY A 310 13.11 3.38 -21.18
CA GLY A 310 11.82 3.70 -21.82
C GLY A 310 10.63 3.40 -20.90
N GLY A 311 9.62 4.27 -20.93
CA GLY A 311 8.42 4.15 -20.10
C GLY A 311 7.93 5.49 -19.57
N ASP A 312 6.77 5.48 -18.92
CA ASP A 312 6.22 6.65 -18.22
C ASP A 312 6.43 6.50 -16.71
N MET A 313 6.48 7.62 -15.99
CA MET A 313 6.70 7.64 -14.56
C MET A 313 5.99 8.78 -13.86
N SER A 314 5.66 8.53 -12.59
CA SER A 314 5.21 9.56 -11.67
C SER A 314 5.91 9.39 -10.33
N LEU A 315 6.21 10.51 -9.67
CA LEU A 315 6.83 10.55 -8.36
C LEU A 315 5.79 10.97 -7.33
N ASP A 316 5.94 10.45 -6.12
CA ASP A 316 5.19 10.83 -4.93
C ASP A 316 6.15 10.87 -3.74
N TRP A 317 5.65 11.28 -2.58
CA TRP A 317 6.40 11.38 -1.32
C TRP A 317 7.66 12.23 -1.44
N GLY A 318 7.57 13.33 -2.19
CA GLY A 318 8.69 14.22 -2.45
C GLY A 318 9.81 13.58 -3.26
N GLY A 319 9.51 12.53 -4.04
CA GLY A 319 10.47 11.74 -4.81
C GLY A 319 10.95 10.47 -4.12
N GLY A 320 10.49 10.19 -2.89
CA GLY A 320 10.81 8.93 -2.19
C GLY A 320 10.09 7.70 -2.78
N LEU A 321 9.03 7.92 -3.57
CA LEU A 321 8.29 6.90 -4.29
C LEU A 321 8.27 7.23 -5.78
N ILE A 322 8.69 6.29 -6.61
CA ILE A 322 8.61 6.34 -8.07
C ILE A 322 7.69 5.22 -8.53
N TRP A 323 6.66 5.57 -9.29
CA TRP A 323 5.89 4.64 -10.10
C TRP A 323 6.45 4.66 -11.51
N PHE A 324 6.75 3.48 -12.07
CA PHE A 324 7.37 3.34 -13.37
C PHE A 324 6.65 2.28 -14.19
N GLU A 325 6.04 2.68 -15.31
CA GLU A 325 5.37 1.78 -16.24
C GLU A 325 6.28 1.54 -17.45
N SER A 326 6.78 0.30 -17.60
CA SER A 326 7.71 -0.07 -18.66
C SER A 326 7.73 -1.57 -18.93
N GLY A 327 7.93 -1.94 -20.19
CA GLY A 327 8.18 -3.32 -20.62
C GLY A 327 9.64 -3.78 -20.46
N ALA A 328 10.50 -2.97 -19.83
CA ALA A 328 11.89 -3.31 -19.60
C ALA A 328 12.04 -4.56 -18.70
N ASP A 329 13.15 -5.28 -18.89
CA ASP A 329 13.49 -6.45 -18.09
C ASP A 329 13.54 -6.10 -16.58
N GLY A 330 13.03 -7.00 -15.74
CA GLY A 330 12.95 -6.77 -14.30
C GLY A 330 14.31 -6.58 -13.63
N SER A 331 15.36 -7.26 -14.10
CA SER A 331 16.72 -7.08 -13.59
C SER A 331 17.28 -5.70 -13.96
N ALA A 332 16.95 -5.19 -15.16
CA ALA A 332 17.33 -3.85 -15.60
C ALA A 332 16.64 -2.77 -14.76
N VAL A 333 15.34 -2.92 -14.46
CA VAL A 333 14.61 -1.99 -13.58
C VAL A 333 15.18 -2.01 -12.16
N ARG A 334 15.46 -3.20 -11.61
CA ARG A 334 16.09 -3.33 -10.28
C ARG A 334 17.49 -2.72 -10.25
N HIS A 335 18.29 -2.90 -11.30
CA HIS A 335 19.61 -2.28 -11.43
C HIS A 335 19.50 -0.75 -11.51
N ALA A 336 18.55 -0.22 -12.30
CA ALA A 336 18.29 1.22 -12.39
C ALA A 336 17.84 1.82 -11.05
N ALA A 337 17.10 1.07 -10.23
CA ALA A 337 16.73 1.50 -8.88
C ALA A 337 17.92 1.62 -7.90
N GLY A 338 19.07 0.99 -8.20
CA GLY A 338 20.27 1.06 -7.37
C GLY A 338 20.05 0.46 -5.97
N MET A 339 20.27 1.26 -4.92
CA MET A 339 19.99 0.86 -3.53
C MET A 339 18.48 0.89 -3.20
N GLY A 340 17.64 1.38 -4.11
CA GLY A 340 16.20 1.41 -3.95
C GLY A 340 15.56 0.02 -3.93
N LYS A 341 14.28 -0.01 -3.58
CA LYS A 341 13.45 -1.21 -3.55
C LYS A 341 12.39 -1.13 -4.63
N ALA A 342 12.63 -1.80 -5.76
CA ALA A 342 11.66 -1.95 -6.84
C ALA A 342 10.76 -3.16 -6.57
N MET A 343 9.44 -3.01 -6.65
CA MET A 343 8.49 -4.10 -6.56
C MET A 343 7.61 -4.08 -7.81
N LEU A 344 7.44 -5.23 -8.46
CA LEU A 344 6.50 -5.36 -9.57
C LEU A 344 5.08 -5.42 -9.00
N LEU A 345 4.26 -4.43 -9.31
CA LEU A 345 2.88 -4.33 -8.82
C LEU A 345 1.88 -4.92 -9.82
N ARG A 346 2.09 -4.64 -11.12
CA ARG A 346 1.36 -5.24 -12.23
C ARG A 346 2.37 -5.88 -13.15
N SER A 347 2.22 -7.17 -13.43
CA SER A 347 3.24 -7.91 -14.18
C SER A 347 3.16 -7.66 -15.68
N GLY A 348 1.97 -7.45 -16.23
CA GLY A 348 1.80 -7.30 -17.67
C GLY A 348 2.33 -8.53 -18.41
N THR A 349 3.33 -8.32 -19.25
CA THR A 349 4.04 -9.37 -19.99
C THR A 349 5.19 -10.04 -19.22
N LEU A 350 5.58 -9.51 -18.06
CA LEU A 350 6.67 -10.08 -17.25
C LEU A 350 6.16 -11.23 -16.38
N PRO A 351 7.02 -12.21 -16.02
CA PRO A 351 6.69 -13.20 -15.01
C PRO A 351 6.35 -12.53 -13.67
N ASN A 352 5.21 -12.86 -13.08
CA ASN A 352 4.79 -12.32 -11.78
C ASN A 352 5.34 -13.11 -10.58
N SER A 353 6.17 -14.14 -10.83
CA SER A 353 6.84 -14.94 -9.81
C SER A 353 7.97 -14.17 -9.10
N ASP A 354 8.54 -13.14 -9.74
CA ASP A 354 9.57 -12.26 -9.19
C ASP A 354 9.04 -10.84 -8.98
N SER A 355 8.17 -10.68 -7.99
CA SER A 355 7.59 -9.35 -7.75
C SER A 355 8.31 -8.56 -6.66
N PHE A 356 8.84 -9.20 -5.63
CA PHE A 356 9.51 -8.52 -4.52
C PHE A 356 11.00 -8.28 -4.77
N PRO A 357 11.55 -7.14 -4.33
CA PRO A 357 12.98 -6.88 -4.43
C PRO A 357 13.78 -7.89 -3.59
N PRO A 358 14.97 -8.30 -4.08
CA PRO A 358 15.85 -9.14 -3.27
C PRO A 358 16.24 -8.43 -1.97
N GLU A 359 16.34 -9.23 -0.92
CA GLU A 359 16.79 -8.78 0.40
C GLU A 359 18.31 -8.89 0.50
N GLY A 360 18.92 -8.01 1.30
CA GLY A 360 20.33 -8.18 1.64
C GLY A 360 20.50 -9.39 2.56
N ALA A 361 21.63 -10.09 2.50
CA ALA A 361 21.84 -11.38 3.17
C ALA A 361 21.46 -11.42 4.67
N CYS A 362 21.73 -10.34 5.41
CA CYS A 362 21.35 -10.25 6.83
C CYS A 362 19.83 -10.19 7.02
N ILE A 363 19.15 -9.36 6.22
CA ILE A 363 17.68 -9.25 6.26
C ILE A 363 17.04 -10.55 5.80
N ALA A 364 17.52 -11.17 4.72
CA ALA A 364 17.04 -12.45 4.23
C ALA A 364 17.08 -13.54 5.32
N ARG A 365 18.19 -13.64 6.08
CA ARG A 365 18.31 -14.58 7.21
C ARG A 365 17.27 -14.32 8.30
N LEU A 366 17.02 -13.05 8.65
CA LEU A 366 16.01 -12.67 9.63
C LEU A 366 14.61 -12.98 9.13
N SER A 367 14.30 -12.65 7.88
CA SER A 367 13.02 -12.93 7.23
C SER A 367 12.71 -14.43 7.22
N VAL A 368 13.68 -15.27 6.86
CA VAL A 368 13.55 -16.74 6.92
C VAL A 368 13.33 -17.23 8.35
N ALA A 369 14.07 -16.71 9.32
CA ALA A 369 13.92 -17.10 10.73
C ALA A 369 12.53 -16.71 11.28
N LEU A 370 12.03 -15.52 10.92
CA LEU A 370 10.70 -15.05 11.28
C LEU A 370 9.61 -15.93 10.64
N ARG A 371 9.70 -16.21 9.34
CA ARG A 371 8.76 -17.14 8.66
C ARG A 371 8.75 -18.51 9.33
N ARG A 372 9.91 -19.11 9.62
CA ARG A 372 9.98 -20.39 10.38
C ARG A 372 9.39 -20.30 11.79
N THR A 373 9.47 -19.14 12.43
CA THR A 373 8.94 -18.94 13.78
C THR A 373 7.41 -18.88 13.76
N PHE A 374 6.82 -18.13 12.84
CA PHE A 374 5.37 -17.95 12.76
C PHE A 374 4.66 -19.03 11.96
N ASP A 375 5.31 -19.56 10.93
CA ASP A 375 4.81 -20.58 10.02
C ASP A 375 5.89 -21.66 9.77
N PRO A 376 6.16 -22.52 10.77
CA PRO A 376 7.18 -23.56 10.68
C PRO A 376 6.92 -24.60 9.58
N ALA A 377 5.66 -24.80 9.15
CA ALA A 377 5.32 -25.72 8.06
C ALA A 377 5.38 -25.05 6.68
N GLY A 378 5.58 -23.73 6.61
CA GLY A 378 5.64 -22.99 5.35
C GLY A 378 4.35 -23.06 4.55
N ILE A 379 3.19 -23.06 5.22
CA ILE A 379 1.89 -23.19 4.58
C ILE A 379 1.25 -21.86 4.17
N LEU A 380 1.70 -20.71 4.69
CA LEU A 380 1.04 -19.42 4.45
C LEU A 380 1.73 -18.65 3.32
N ASN A 381 1.09 -18.57 2.15
CA ASN A 381 1.61 -17.89 0.95
C ASN A 381 3.08 -18.27 0.63
N PRO A 382 3.43 -19.57 0.58
CA PRO A 382 4.82 -20.00 0.32
C PRO A 382 5.34 -19.45 -1.00
N GLY A 383 6.63 -19.18 -1.10
CA GLY A 383 7.26 -18.70 -2.33
C GLY A 383 7.02 -17.22 -2.64
N LEU A 384 6.06 -16.55 -2.00
CA LEU A 384 5.74 -15.14 -2.28
C LEU A 384 6.92 -14.19 -2.03
N MET A 385 7.71 -14.46 -0.99
CA MET A 385 8.86 -13.62 -0.56
C MET A 385 10.14 -14.42 -0.32
N ASP A 386 10.22 -15.64 -0.85
CA ASP A 386 11.38 -16.50 -0.65
C ASP A 386 12.43 -16.23 -1.74
N ARG A 387 13.53 -15.59 -1.32
CA ARG A 387 14.74 -15.33 -2.13
C ARG A 387 15.99 -15.44 -1.28
#